data_AF-A0A4Y2C0U6-F1
#
_entry.id   AF-A0A4Y2C0U6-F1
#
_cell.length_a   1.000
_cell.length_b   1.000
_cell.length_c   1.000
_cell.angle_alpha   90.00
_cell.angle_beta   90.00
_cell.angle_gamma   90.00
#
_symmetry.space_group_name_H-M   'P 1'
#
loop_
_entity.id
_entity.type
_entity.pdbx_description
1 polymer ?
#
loop_
_entity_poly.entity_id
_entity_poly.type
_entity_poly.pdbx_seq_one_letter_code
_entity_poly.pdbx_strand_id
1 'polypeptide(L)'
;METVYLGRYHSISVDLKTFIDSISDYVADLQRDIAECEFTVACECSKNVSVADIFLRAQFIRNIKDSWIKEQILQSELTDFNEIVDKAIVLETSKIDCRKLSKSNTTGLEDINKITKRNRESKT
;
A
#
# COMPACT_ATOMS: atom_id res chain seq x y z
N MET A 1 31.86 12.33 0.81
CA MET A 1 31.11 11.08 1.06
C MET A 1 29.59 11.24 1.01
N GLU A 2 29.02 12.45 1.19
CA GLU A 2 27.56 12.69 1.05
C GLU A 2 27.01 12.48 -0.37
N THR A 3 27.82 12.69 -1.41
CA THR A 3 27.36 12.64 -2.81
C THR A 3 27.14 11.22 -3.35
N VAL A 4 27.82 10.21 -2.80
CA VAL A 4 27.67 8.80 -3.24
C VAL A 4 26.34 8.22 -2.77
N TYR A 5 25.91 8.61 -1.57
CA TYR A 5 24.60 8.26 -1.04
C TYR A 5 23.51 8.83 -1.94
N LEU A 6 23.47 10.16 -2.16
CA LEU A 6 22.43 10.84 -2.94
C LEU A 6 22.29 10.29 -4.38
N GLY A 7 23.40 9.91 -5.02
CA GLY A 7 23.39 9.28 -6.34
C GLY A 7 22.69 7.92 -6.38
N ARG A 8 22.92 7.06 -5.37
CA ARG A 8 22.22 5.77 -5.24
C ARG A 8 20.76 5.92 -4.79
N TYR A 9 20.47 6.87 -3.89
CA TYR A 9 19.10 7.24 -3.48
C TYR A 9 18.22 7.60 -4.69
N HIS A 10 18.79 8.31 -5.68
CA HIS A 10 18.06 8.73 -6.87
C HIS A 10 17.77 7.57 -7.84
N SER A 11 18.70 6.62 -8.02
CA SER A 11 18.49 5.47 -8.92
C SER A 11 17.38 4.54 -8.40
N ILE A 12 17.44 4.15 -7.12
CA ILE A 12 16.43 3.28 -6.50
C ILE A 12 15.04 3.92 -6.54
N SER A 13 14.94 5.24 -6.31
CA SER A 13 13.66 5.96 -6.36
C SER A 13 13.05 6.05 -7.77
N VAL A 14 13.87 6.00 -8.82
CA VAL A 14 13.42 6.16 -10.21
C VAL A 14 13.02 4.82 -10.82
N ASP A 15 13.77 3.74 -10.58
CA ASP A 15 13.51 2.43 -11.18
C ASP A 15 12.24 1.77 -10.62
N LEU A 16 12.03 1.90 -9.31
CA LEU A 16 10.86 1.44 -8.56
C LEU A 16 9.54 2.09 -9.02
N LYS A 17 9.61 3.22 -9.72
CA LYS A 17 8.44 4.02 -10.11
C LYS A 17 7.64 3.40 -11.25
N THR A 18 8.22 2.47 -12.00
CA THR A 18 7.75 2.18 -13.36
C THR A 18 6.69 1.07 -13.46
N PHE A 19 6.63 0.11 -12.52
CA PHE A 19 5.59 -0.92 -12.55
C PHE A 19 5.47 -1.59 -11.18
N ILE A 20 4.47 -1.18 -10.40
CA ILE A 20 4.15 -1.82 -9.13
C ILE A 20 2.65 -2.01 -9.15
N ASP A 21 2.25 -3.28 -9.26
CA ASP A 21 0.86 -3.73 -9.36
C ASP A 21 0.28 -4.10 -7.99
N SER A 22 1.12 -4.52 -7.03
CA SER A 22 0.73 -4.83 -5.66
C SER A 22 1.77 -4.37 -4.63
N ILE A 23 1.34 -4.23 -3.37
CA ILE A 23 2.24 -3.93 -2.25
C ILE A 23 3.29 -5.03 -2.06
N SER A 24 2.94 -6.29 -2.35
CA SER A 24 3.88 -7.42 -2.21
C SER A 24 5.02 -7.33 -3.21
N ASP A 25 4.73 -7.02 -4.48
CA ASP A 25 5.75 -6.83 -5.52
C ASP A 25 6.68 -5.67 -5.14
N TYR A 26 6.10 -4.59 -4.60
CA TYR A 26 6.88 -3.45 -4.13
C TYR A 26 7.89 -3.83 -3.05
N VAL A 27 7.45 -4.57 -2.03
CA VAL A 27 8.33 -4.98 -0.93
C VAL A 27 9.47 -5.87 -1.43
N ALA A 28 9.18 -6.79 -2.36
CA ALA A 28 10.19 -7.66 -2.94
C ALA A 28 11.26 -6.88 -3.70
N ASP A 29 10.86 -5.88 -4.50
CA ASP A 29 11.79 -4.99 -5.21
C ASP A 29 12.63 -4.17 -4.23
N LEU A 30 11.99 -3.58 -3.22
CA LEU A 30 12.66 -2.75 -2.22
C LEU A 30 13.69 -3.55 -1.42
N GLN A 31 13.36 -4.78 -1.01
CA GLN A 31 14.27 -5.66 -0.28
C GLN A 31 15.46 -6.09 -1.14
N ARG A 32 15.24 -6.38 -2.43
CA ARG A 32 16.31 -6.71 -3.39
C ARG A 32 17.30 -5.56 -3.51
N ASP A 33 16.82 -4.35 -3.76
CA ASP A 33 17.67 -3.18 -4.01
C ASP A 33 18.49 -2.79 -2.76
N ILE A 34 17.97 -3.10 -1.57
CA ILE A 34 18.63 -2.80 -0.29
C ILE A 34 19.70 -3.81 0.07
N ALA A 35 19.55 -5.08 -0.32
CA ALA A 35 20.60 -6.09 -0.14
C ALA A 35 21.90 -5.71 -0.87
N GLU A 36 21.81 -4.89 -1.92
CA GLU A 36 22.94 -4.37 -2.69
C GLU A 36 23.57 -3.09 -2.09
N CYS A 37 23.01 -2.59 -0.99
CA CYS A 37 23.40 -1.33 -0.36
C CYS A 37 23.98 -1.53 1.05
N GLU A 38 25.14 -0.94 1.32
CA GLU A 38 25.76 -0.92 2.65
C GLU A 38 25.14 0.19 3.53
N PHE A 39 23.95 -0.04 4.09
CA PHE A 39 23.28 0.89 5.02
C PHE A 39 23.88 0.85 6.44
N THR A 40 25.20 1.00 6.54
CA THR A 40 25.89 1.07 7.83
C THR A 40 26.46 2.47 8.03
N VAL A 41 26.24 3.02 9.23
CA VAL A 41 26.80 4.31 9.64
C VAL A 41 27.75 4.08 10.82
N ALA A 42 28.88 4.79 10.79
CA ALA A 42 29.80 4.80 11.92
C ALA A 42 29.21 5.65 13.05
N CYS A 43 28.96 5.03 14.19
CA CYS A 43 28.59 5.73 15.43
C CYS A 43 29.86 6.26 16.11
N GLU A 44 29.75 7.42 16.77
CA GLU A 44 30.80 7.95 17.68
C GLU A 44 31.19 6.92 18.75
N CYS A 45 30.29 6.01 19.08
CA CYS A 45 30.51 4.87 19.97
C CYS A 45 31.39 3.74 19.40
N SER A 46 32.13 3.98 18.30
CA SER A 46 33.03 3.02 17.63
C SER A 46 32.34 1.73 17.16
N LYS A 47 31.03 1.80 16.92
CA LYS A 47 30.22 0.69 16.41
C LYS A 47 29.60 1.09 15.08
N ASN A 48 29.54 0.15 14.14
CA ASN A 48 28.74 0.32 12.94
C ASN A 48 27.29 0.00 13.29
N VAL A 49 26.37 0.92 12.99
CA VAL A 49 24.93 0.75 13.21
C VAL A 49 24.25 0.65 11.86
N SER A 50 23.34 -0.32 11.70
CA SER A 50 22.51 -0.42 10.51
C SER A 50 21.39 0.62 10.55
N VAL A 51 21.24 1.39 9.49
CA VAL A 51 20.13 2.32 9.27
C VAL A 51 19.16 1.82 8.19
N ALA A 52 19.30 0.54 7.80
CA ALA A 52 18.50 -0.08 6.75
C ALA A 52 17.00 -0.02 7.06
N ASP A 53 16.59 -0.27 8.31
CA ASP A 53 15.18 -0.24 8.72
C ASP A 53 14.53 1.14 8.54
N ILE A 54 15.24 2.20 8.96
CA ILE A 54 14.78 3.58 8.80
C ILE A 54 14.60 3.90 7.31
N PHE A 55 15.56 3.47 6.49
CA PHE A 55 15.49 3.67 5.04
C PHE A 55 14.33 2.89 4.41
N LEU A 56 14.19 1.60 4.75
CA LEU A 56 13.10 0.72 4.31
C LEU A 56 11.75 1.37 4.57
N ARG A 57 11.50 1.79 5.82
CA ARG A 57 10.24 2.42 6.23
C ARG A 57 9.98 3.71 5.47
N ALA A 58 10.99 4.59 5.37
CA ALA A 58 10.85 5.86 4.69
C ALA A 58 10.55 5.69 3.19
N GLN A 59 11.28 4.79 2.51
CA GLN A 59 11.03 4.51 1.10
C GLN A 59 9.66 3.89 0.89
N PHE A 60 9.32 2.89 1.71
CA PHE A 60 8.05 2.19 1.63
C PHE A 60 6.87 3.15 1.74
N ILE A 61 6.77 3.88 2.85
CA ILE A 61 5.65 4.81 3.10
C ILE A 61 5.58 5.89 2.00
N ARG A 62 6.72 6.43 1.58
CA ARG A 62 6.75 7.48 0.54
C ARG A 62 6.21 6.99 -0.79
N ASN A 63 6.56 5.77 -1.20
CA ASN A 63 6.27 5.26 -2.54
C ASN A 63 5.00 4.39 -2.64
N ILE A 64 4.26 4.16 -1.55
CA ILE A 64 2.90 3.63 -1.64
C ILE A 64 2.07 4.52 -2.56
N LYS A 65 1.51 3.94 -3.63
CA LYS A 65 0.68 4.66 -4.62
C LYS A 65 -0.70 5.00 -4.06
N ASP A 66 -1.27 4.11 -3.25
CA ASP A 66 -2.60 4.28 -2.68
C ASP A 66 -2.58 5.27 -1.51
N SER A 67 -3.15 6.46 -1.71
CA SER A 67 -3.16 7.53 -0.71
C SER A 67 -3.89 7.13 0.57
N TRP A 68 -4.94 6.31 0.48
CA TRP A 68 -5.71 5.88 1.64
C TRP A 68 -4.90 4.87 2.48
N ILE A 69 -4.26 3.90 1.85
CA ILE A 69 -3.37 2.95 2.57
C ILE A 69 -2.22 3.72 3.24
N LYS A 70 -1.63 4.69 2.53
CA LYS A 70 -0.57 5.55 3.08
C LYS A 70 -1.03 6.32 4.31
N GLU A 71 -2.22 6.92 4.27
CA GLU A 71 -2.80 7.62 5.42
C GLU A 71 -3.03 6.69 6.62
N GLN A 72 -3.59 5.50 6.39
CA GLN A 72 -3.83 4.51 7.45
C GLN A 72 -2.55 3.99 8.12
N ILE A 73 -1.44 3.97 7.38
CA ILE A 73 -0.11 3.66 7.93
C ILE A 73 0.44 4.85 8.71
N LEU A 74 0.34 6.06 8.18
CA LEU A 74 0.82 7.29 8.84
C LEU A 74 0.09 7.60 10.15
N GLN A 75 -1.19 7.24 10.25
CA GLN A 75 -1.99 7.36 11.47
C GLN A 75 -1.72 6.23 12.48
N SER A 76 -0.91 5.23 12.13
CA SER A 76 -0.58 4.12 13.02
C SER A 76 0.63 4.44 13.91
N GLU A 77 0.69 3.79 15.07
CA GLU A 77 1.84 3.86 15.97
C GLU A 77 2.93 2.81 15.62
N LEU A 78 2.81 2.16 14.46
CA LEU A 78 3.73 1.09 14.06
C LEU A 78 5.11 1.65 13.73
N THR A 79 6.13 1.03 14.33
CA THR A 79 7.53 1.41 14.11
C THR A 79 8.36 0.32 13.46
N ASP A 80 7.94 -0.94 13.49
CA ASP A 80 8.64 -2.01 12.81
C ASP A 80 8.26 -2.04 11.31
N PHE A 81 9.26 -2.23 10.44
CA PHE A 81 9.02 -2.29 9.00
C PHE A 81 8.08 -3.42 8.59
N ASN A 82 8.22 -4.62 9.18
CA ASN A 82 7.40 -5.76 8.80
C ASN A 82 5.96 -5.55 9.25
N GLU A 83 5.73 -5.01 10.46
CA GLU A 83 4.39 -4.66 10.92
C GLU A 83 3.70 -3.65 9.99
N ILE A 84 4.45 -2.66 9.50
CA ILE A 84 3.96 -1.67 8.53
C ILE A 84 3.57 -2.35 7.21
N VAL A 85 4.40 -3.27 6.71
CA VAL A 85 4.13 -4.05 5.48
C VAL A 85 2.90 -4.93 5.65
N ASP A 86 2.80 -5.68 6.75
CA ASP A 86 1.67 -6.57 7.04
C ASP A 86 0.36 -5.79 7.08
N LYS A 87 0.36 -4.64 7.77
CA LYS A 87 -0.81 -3.74 7.78
C LYS A 87 -1.18 -3.29 6.36
N ALA A 88 -0.19 -2.92 5.56
CA ALA A 88 -0.41 -2.44 4.20
C ALA A 88 -1.06 -3.53 3.31
N ILE A 89 -0.59 -4.77 3.40
CA ILE A 89 -1.15 -5.93 2.69
C ILE A 89 -2.59 -6.21 3.12
N VAL A 90 -2.88 -6.18 4.43
CA VAL A 90 -4.24 -6.35 4.96
C VAL A 90 -5.18 -5.26 4.42
N LEU A 91 -4.72 -4.01 4.30
CA LEU A 91 -5.52 -2.91 3.77
C LEU A 91 -5.76 -3.05 2.25
N GLU A 92 -4.75 -3.46 1.48
CA GLU A 92 -4.87 -3.71 0.04
C GLU A 92 -5.87 -4.83 -0.26
N THR A 93 -5.74 -5.96 0.45
CA THR A 93 -6.66 -7.11 0.31
C THR A 93 -8.09 -6.73 0.70
N SER A 94 -8.28 -6.03 1.82
CA SER A 94 -9.60 -5.54 2.25
C SER A 94 -10.28 -4.66 1.20
N LYS A 95 -9.50 -3.82 0.51
CA LYS A 95 -10.00 -2.93 -0.55
C LYS A 95 -10.44 -3.71 -1.79
N ILE A 96 -9.68 -4.73 -2.18
CA ILE A 96 -10.01 -5.63 -3.28
C ILE A 96 -11.32 -6.38 -2.99
N ASP A 97 -11.48 -6.90 -1.78
CA ASP A 97 -12.66 -7.68 -1.39
C ASP A 97 -13.92 -6.81 -1.31
N CYS A 98 -13.82 -5.61 -0.73
CA CYS A 98 -14.92 -4.64 -0.75
C CYS A 98 -15.36 -4.30 -2.18
N ARG A 99 -14.40 -4.14 -3.11
CA ARG A 99 -14.68 -3.84 -4.52
C ARG A 99 -15.33 -5.02 -5.26
N LYS A 100 -14.98 -6.27 -4.91
CA LYS A 100 -15.63 -7.46 -5.47
C LYS A 100 -17.08 -7.56 -4.98
N LEU A 101 -17.32 -7.37 -3.68
CA LEU A 101 -18.66 -7.38 -3.08
C LEU A 101 -19.56 -6.27 -3.66
N SER A 102 -19.02 -5.06 -3.88
CA SER A 102 -19.81 -3.97 -4.48
C SER A 102 -20.23 -4.28 -5.92
N LYS A 103 -19.39 -4.99 -6.68
CA LYS A 103 -19.68 -5.37 -8.08
C LYS A 103 -20.67 -6.53 -8.18
N SER A 104 -20.66 -7.50 -7.26
CA SER A 104 -21.63 -8.60 -7.26
C SER A 104 -23.06 -8.12 -6.98
N ASN A 105 -23.22 -7.01 -6.26
CA ASN A 105 -24.53 -6.46 -5.91
C ASN A 105 -25.21 -5.71 -7.07
N THR A 106 -24.46 -5.32 -8.11
CA THR A 106 -25.03 -4.60 -9.27
C THR A 106 -25.61 -5.51 -10.35
N THR A 107 -25.25 -6.80 -10.39
CA THR A 107 -25.76 -7.77 -11.39
C THR A 107 -27.05 -8.48 -10.96
N GLY A 108 -27.60 -8.17 -9.77
CA GLY A 108 -28.83 -8.77 -9.25
C GLY A 108 -29.94 -7.78 -8.88
N LEU A 109 -29.79 -6.49 -9.22
CA LEU A 109 -30.74 -5.44 -8.88
C LEU A 109 -31.60 -5.01 -10.08
N GLU A 110 -32.06 -5.97 -10.88
CA GLU A 110 -33.22 -5.75 -11.74
C GLU A 110 -34.48 -6.24 -10.97
N ASP A 111 -35.41 -5.32 -10.72
CA ASP A 111 -36.84 -5.60 -10.43
C ASP A 111 -37.27 -6.23 -9.10
N ILE A 112 -36.90 -5.68 -7.93
CA ILE A 112 -37.55 -6.06 -6.64
C ILE A 112 -38.68 -5.10 -6.23
N ASN A 113 -38.94 -4.00 -6.95
CA ASN A 113 -39.95 -3.00 -6.54
C ASN A 113 -41.00 -2.64 -7.61
N LYS A 114 -41.54 -3.63 -8.32
CA LYS A 114 -42.69 -3.41 -9.22
C LYS A 114 -44.02 -3.74 -8.52
N ILE A 115 -44.46 -2.88 -7.61
CA ILE A 115 -45.85 -2.91 -7.12
C ILE A 115 -46.74 -2.37 -8.25
N THR A 116 -47.26 -3.28 -9.08
CA THR A 116 -48.31 -2.94 -10.04
C THR A 116 -49.59 -2.63 -9.27
N LYS A 117 -49.91 -1.33 -9.12
CA LYS A 117 -51.24 -0.88 -8.68
C LYS A 117 -52.28 -1.45 -9.64
N ARG A 118 -52.98 -2.51 -9.24
CA ARG A 118 -54.20 -2.96 -9.92
C ARG A 118 -55.30 -1.96 -9.59
N ASN A 119 -55.71 -1.17 -10.59
CA ASN A 119 -56.91 -0.36 -10.52
C ASN A 119 -58.10 -1.26 -10.20
N ARG A 120 -58.72 -1.03 -9.04
CA ARG A 120 -59.98 -1.63 -8.66
C ARG A 120 -61.07 -0.76 -9.28
N GLU A 121 -61.40 -1.01 -10.54
CA GLU A 121 -62.67 -0.55 -11.11
C GLU A 121 -63.79 -1.26 -10.33
N SER A 122 -64.48 -0.51 -9.48
CA SER A 122 -65.76 -0.93 -8.93
C SER A 122 -66.82 -0.27 -9.79
N LYS A 123 -67.35 -1.03 -10.75
CA LYS A 123 -68.62 -0.73 -11.40
C LYS A 123 -69.75 -1.30 -10.54
N THR A 124 -70.84 -0.52 -10.58
CA THR A 124 -72.21 -0.78 -10.11
C THR A 124 -72.51 -0.35 -8.68
#